data_AF-A0A537ABY6-F1
#
_entry.id   AF-A0A537ABY6-F1
#
_cell.length_a   1.000
_cell.length_b   1.000
_cell.length_c   1.000
_cell.angle_alpha   90.00
_cell.angle_beta   90.00
_cell.angle_gamma   90.00
#
_symmetry.space_group_name_H-M   'P 1'
#
loop_
_entity.id
_entity.type
_entity.pdbx_description
1 polymer ?
#
loop_
_entity_poly.entity_id
_entity_poly.type
_entity_poly.pdbx_seq_one_letter_code
_entity_poly.pdbx_strand_id
1 'polypeptide(L)'
;MVRILAVVALVWLALMPPLFTGGTCTAEFDHEAAQLAANQKSLATPALAQAYWGSRQVPISVVSAEQCRRAKPRFIDVCGSGVLVHAVVPVHDRICRFYRDDGIRVQLQYDNRDRLARMVTEMNPFRSLPLPFGITLHWAR
;
A
#
# COMPACT_ATOMS: atom_id res chain seq x y z
N MET A 1 34.90 -6.71 25.38
CA MET A 1 33.62 -6.07 25.74
C MET A 1 33.13 -5.06 24.70
N VAL A 2 33.92 -4.04 24.33
CA VAL A 2 33.49 -3.00 23.36
C VAL A 2 33.01 -3.55 22.01
N ARG A 3 33.69 -4.57 21.45
CA ARG A 3 33.27 -5.21 20.20
C ARG A 3 31.93 -5.94 20.32
N ILE A 4 31.65 -6.56 21.46
CA ILE A 4 30.37 -7.25 21.70
C ILE A 4 29.26 -6.23 21.89
N LEU A 5 29.52 -5.15 22.64
CA LEU A 5 28.58 -4.04 22.79
C LEU A 5 28.29 -3.34 21.46
N ALA A 6 29.27 -3.17 20.58
CA ALA A 6 29.08 -2.59 19.25
C ALA A 6 28.23 -3.49 18.34
N VAL A 7 28.45 -4.81 18.40
CA VAL A 7 27.63 -5.78 17.65
C VAL A 7 26.21 -5.82 18.21
N VAL A 8 26.05 -5.82 19.53
CA VAL A 8 24.72 -5.77 20.17
C VAL A 8 24.01 -4.46 19.87
N ALA A 9 24.70 -3.33 19.86
CA ALA A 9 24.14 -2.03 19.48
C ALA A 9 23.72 -2.00 18.00
N LEU A 10 24.53 -2.56 17.09
CA LEU A 10 24.18 -2.69 15.67
C LEU A 10 22.97 -3.59 15.45
N VAL A 11 22.88 -4.69 16.19
CA VAL A 11 21.74 -5.61 16.17
C VAL A 11 20.49 -4.94 16.73
N TRP A 12 20.61 -4.16 17.82
CA TRP A 12 19.53 -3.34 18.37
C TRP A 12 19.07 -2.23 17.41
N LEU A 13 20.02 -1.56 16.74
CA LEU A 13 19.75 -0.59 15.69
C LEU A 13 18.98 -1.21 14.52
N ALA A 14 19.34 -2.43 14.12
CA ALA A 14 18.66 -3.15 13.04
C ALA A 14 17.27 -3.69 13.42
N LEU A 15 17.03 -3.92 14.71
CA LEU A 15 15.79 -4.51 15.24
C LEU A 15 14.72 -3.49 15.69
N MET A 16 14.96 -2.18 15.60
CA MET A 16 13.99 -1.14 16.00
C MET A 16 13.37 -0.38 14.80
N PRO A 17 12.43 -0.98 14.05
CA PRO A 17 11.81 -0.39 12.86
C PRO A 17 11.11 0.98 13.05
N PRO A 18 10.40 1.29 14.16
CA PRO A 18 9.69 2.57 14.26
C PRO A 18 10.59 3.75 14.64
N LEU A 19 11.73 3.53 15.31
CA LEU A 19 12.59 4.62 15.80
C LEU A 19 13.54 5.17 14.72
N PHE A 20 13.97 4.34 13.76
CA PHE A 20 14.89 4.77 12.69
C PHE A 20 14.21 5.44 11.50
N THR A 21 12.91 5.30 11.36
CA THR A 21 12.16 5.98 10.30
C THR A 21 11.69 7.38 10.72
N GLY A 22 11.79 7.76 11.99
CA GLY A 22 11.34 9.09 12.45
C GLY A 22 9.88 9.42 12.12
N GLY A 23 9.05 8.41 11.85
CA GLY A 23 7.69 8.58 11.34
C GLY A 23 7.58 8.98 9.87
N THR A 24 8.66 9.04 9.09
CA THR A 24 8.64 9.46 7.67
C THR A 24 7.74 8.56 6.82
N CYS A 25 7.75 7.24 7.06
CA CYS A 25 6.89 6.31 6.33
C CYS A 25 5.41 6.51 6.68
N THR A 26 5.12 6.83 7.93
CA THR A 26 3.76 7.19 8.34
C THR A 26 3.35 8.52 7.71
N ALA A 27 4.26 9.50 7.65
CA ALA A 27 4.01 10.79 7.03
C ALA A 27 3.75 10.70 5.52
N GLU A 28 4.48 9.87 4.77
CA GLU A 28 4.19 9.65 3.33
C GLU A 28 2.83 8.98 3.13
N PHE A 29 2.51 7.97 3.94
CA PHE A 29 1.19 7.33 3.90
C PHE A 29 0.07 8.31 4.23
N ASP A 30 0.23 9.09 5.30
CA ASP A 30 -0.74 10.09 5.74
C ASP A 30 -0.89 11.21 4.72
N HIS A 31 0.21 11.62 4.07
CA HIS A 31 0.19 12.59 2.98
C HIS A 31 -0.65 12.08 1.80
N GLU A 32 -0.43 10.85 1.35
CA GLU A 32 -1.23 10.27 0.26
C GLU A 32 -2.70 10.06 0.68
N ALA A 33 -2.96 9.62 1.91
CA ALA A 33 -4.33 9.50 2.41
C ALA A 33 -5.05 10.86 2.44
N ALA A 34 -4.36 11.92 2.87
CA ALA A 34 -4.88 13.28 2.87
C ALA A 34 -5.11 13.80 1.43
N GLN A 35 -4.21 13.51 0.50
CA GLN A 35 -4.38 13.84 -0.93
C GLN A 35 -5.63 13.17 -1.51
N LEU A 36 -5.84 11.89 -1.23
CA LEU A 36 -7.02 11.15 -1.69
C LEU A 36 -8.32 11.73 -1.11
N ALA A 37 -8.30 12.08 0.19
CA ALA A 37 -9.43 12.72 0.84
C ALA A 37 -9.75 14.10 0.24
N ALA A 38 -8.73 14.93 0.00
CA ALA A 38 -8.89 16.24 -0.63
C ALA A 38 -9.40 16.15 -2.08
N ASN A 39 -9.03 15.09 -2.79
CA ASN A 39 -9.38 14.86 -4.20
C ASN A 39 -10.54 13.88 -4.39
N GLN A 40 -11.37 13.65 -3.36
CA GLN A 40 -12.45 12.65 -3.42
C GLN A 40 -13.39 12.84 -4.63
N LYS A 41 -13.65 14.08 -5.05
CA LYS A 41 -14.46 14.38 -6.24
C LYS A 41 -13.82 13.84 -7.54
N SER A 42 -12.49 13.89 -7.64
CA SER A 42 -11.73 13.35 -8.75
C SER A 42 -11.65 11.81 -8.74
N LEU A 43 -12.16 11.17 -7.69
CA LEU A 43 -12.21 9.71 -7.52
C LEU A 43 -13.64 9.16 -7.54
N ALA A 44 -14.63 10.03 -7.72
CA ALA A 44 -16.05 9.73 -7.49
C ALA A 44 -16.60 8.63 -8.42
N THR A 45 -16.05 8.53 -9.64
CA THR A 45 -16.41 7.51 -10.64
C THR A 45 -15.16 6.78 -11.14
N PRO A 46 -15.29 5.57 -11.72
CA PRO A 46 -14.15 4.83 -12.25
C PRO A 46 -13.37 5.61 -13.31
N ALA A 47 -14.07 6.33 -14.20
CA ALA A 47 -13.45 7.13 -15.24
C ALA A 47 -12.63 8.30 -14.68
N LEU A 48 -13.17 8.98 -13.67
CA LEU A 48 -12.45 10.07 -12.99
C LEU A 48 -11.23 9.54 -12.25
N ALA A 49 -11.33 8.41 -11.57
CA ALA A 49 -10.19 7.79 -10.90
C ALA A 49 -9.09 7.36 -11.90
N GLN A 50 -9.47 6.79 -13.04
CA GLN A 50 -8.50 6.48 -14.10
C GLN A 50 -7.78 7.74 -14.60
N ALA A 51 -8.51 8.83 -14.82
CA ALA A 51 -7.91 10.11 -15.22
C ALA A 51 -7.01 10.71 -14.12
N TYR A 52 -7.43 10.63 -12.85
CA TYR A 52 -6.66 11.10 -11.69
C TYR A 52 -5.33 10.36 -11.58
N TRP A 53 -5.31 9.04 -11.72
CA TRP A 53 -4.08 8.26 -11.66
C TRP A 53 -3.22 8.40 -12.92
N GLY A 54 -3.87 8.51 -14.09
CA GLY A 54 -3.19 8.75 -15.36
C GLY A 54 -2.41 10.07 -15.36
N SER A 55 -2.97 11.15 -14.81
CA SER A 55 -2.28 12.44 -14.70
C SER A 55 -1.09 12.40 -13.74
N ARG A 56 -1.14 11.52 -12.73
CA ARG A 56 -0.05 11.25 -11.78
C ARG A 56 0.95 10.20 -12.28
N GLN A 57 0.75 9.64 -13.48
CA GLN A 57 1.57 8.55 -14.04
C GLN A 57 1.65 7.31 -13.12
N VAL A 58 0.61 7.08 -12.31
CA VAL A 58 0.52 5.93 -11.41
C VAL A 58 -0.13 4.76 -12.14
N PRO A 59 0.50 3.57 -12.17
CA PRO A 59 -0.09 2.41 -12.80
C PRO A 59 -1.33 1.94 -12.03
N ILE A 60 -2.37 1.58 -12.77
CA ILE A 60 -3.64 1.10 -12.23
C ILE A 60 -4.03 -0.24 -12.84
N SER A 61 -4.77 -1.02 -12.06
CA SER A 61 -5.49 -2.20 -12.50
C SER A 61 -6.98 -1.95 -12.32
N VAL A 62 -7.75 -2.15 -13.38
CA VAL A 62 -9.21 -2.02 -13.37
C VAL A 62 -9.79 -3.42 -13.49
N VAL A 63 -10.59 -3.81 -12.51
CA VAL A 63 -11.19 -5.15 -12.42
C VAL A 63 -12.70 -4.99 -12.42
N SER A 64 -13.38 -5.66 -13.36
CA SER A 64 -14.85 -5.64 -13.39
C SER A 64 -15.45 -6.47 -12.25
N ALA A 65 -16.72 -6.22 -11.91
CA ALA A 65 -17.44 -7.01 -10.91
C ALA A 65 -17.46 -8.51 -11.29
N GLU A 66 -17.66 -8.85 -12.56
CA GLU A 66 -17.67 -10.22 -13.07
C GLU A 66 -16.30 -10.87 -13.00
N GLN A 67 -15.23 -10.13 -13.28
CA GLN A 67 -13.86 -10.64 -13.16
C GLN A 67 -13.52 -10.90 -11.69
N CYS A 68 -13.88 -9.97 -10.81
CA CYS A 68 -13.70 -10.11 -9.38
C CYS A 68 -14.41 -11.36 -8.83
N ARG A 69 -15.68 -11.57 -9.20
CA ARG A 69 -16.45 -12.74 -8.77
C ARG A 69 -15.87 -14.06 -9.28
N ARG A 70 -15.28 -14.07 -10.48
CA ARG A 70 -14.64 -15.25 -11.07
C ARG A 70 -13.29 -15.57 -10.42
N ALA A 71 -12.49 -14.54 -10.17
CA ALA A 71 -11.16 -14.66 -9.58
C ALA A 71 -10.94 -13.51 -8.61
N LYS A 72 -11.30 -13.73 -7.34
CA LYS A 72 -11.16 -12.70 -6.29
C LYS A 72 -9.68 -12.35 -6.11
N PRO A 73 -9.27 -11.08 -6.31
CA PRO A 73 -7.91 -10.67 -6.01
C PRO A 73 -7.56 -10.91 -4.53
N ARG A 74 -6.32 -11.32 -4.25
CA ARG A 74 -5.89 -11.62 -2.87
C ARG A 74 -5.86 -10.40 -1.94
N PHE A 75 -5.77 -9.21 -2.51
CA PHE A 75 -5.70 -7.95 -1.78
C PHE A 75 -7.09 -7.38 -1.43
N ILE A 76 -8.19 -8.06 -1.79
CA ILE A 76 -9.53 -7.65 -1.39
C ILE A 76 -10.20 -8.73 -0.54
N ASP A 77 -10.92 -8.29 0.49
CA ASP A 77 -11.71 -9.20 1.31
C ASP A 77 -12.97 -9.67 0.59
N VAL A 78 -13.68 -8.73 -0.03
CA VAL A 78 -15.00 -8.92 -0.65
C VAL A 78 -15.07 -8.20 -1.99
N CYS A 79 -15.63 -8.86 -3.00
CA CYS A 79 -15.97 -8.24 -4.28
C CYS A 79 -17.22 -7.36 -4.14
N GLY A 80 -17.10 -6.10 -4.57
CA GLY A 80 -18.24 -5.20 -4.69
C GLY A 80 -19.18 -5.55 -5.85
N SER A 81 -20.25 -4.77 -5.99
CA SER A 81 -21.21 -4.90 -7.08
C SER A 81 -20.76 -4.20 -8.37
N GLY A 82 -19.82 -3.26 -8.30
CA GLY A 82 -19.28 -2.52 -9.44
C GLY A 82 -17.79 -2.76 -9.68
N VAL A 83 -17.18 -1.84 -10.41
CA VAL A 83 -15.76 -1.88 -10.78
C VAL A 83 -14.87 -1.71 -9.54
N LEU A 84 -13.71 -2.34 -9.56
CA LEU A 84 -12.62 -2.11 -8.62
C LEU A 84 -11.47 -1.46 -9.38
N VAL A 85 -11.02 -0.30 -8.92
CA VAL A 85 -9.78 0.34 -9.38
C VAL A 85 -8.73 0.19 -8.30
N HIS A 86 -7.61 -0.45 -8.64
CA HIS A 86 -6.47 -0.65 -7.76
C HIS A 86 -5.27 0.12 -8.29
N ALA A 87 -4.69 0.99 -7.47
CA ALA A 87 -3.50 1.77 -7.79
C ALA A 87 -2.38 1.43 -6.80
N VAL A 88 -1.14 1.45 -7.29
CA VAL A 88 0.06 1.28 -6.45
C VAL A 88 0.89 2.55 -6.55
N VAL A 89 0.78 3.41 -5.55
CA VAL A 89 1.51 4.69 -5.48
C VAL A 89 2.93 4.40 -4.98
N PRO A 90 3.98 4.78 -5.71
CA PRO A 90 5.35 4.53 -5.28
C PRO A 90 5.69 5.33 -4.02
N VAL A 91 6.33 4.67 -3.06
CA VAL A 91 6.93 5.33 -1.88
C VAL A 91 8.26 5.96 -2.30
N HIS A 92 8.50 7.21 -1.91
CA HIS A 92 9.68 7.96 -2.36
C HIS A 92 10.87 7.77 -1.40
N ASP A 93 10.60 7.72 -0.10
CA ASP A 93 11.61 7.53 0.94
C ASP A 93 12.26 6.13 0.83
N ARG A 94 13.60 6.13 0.73
CA ARG A 94 14.39 4.90 0.55
C ARG A 94 14.36 4.00 1.78
N ILE A 95 14.29 4.58 2.97
CA ILE A 95 14.21 3.86 4.24
C ILE A 95 12.86 3.15 4.31
N CYS A 96 11.78 3.82 3.90
CA CYS A 96 10.45 3.23 3.86
C CYS A 96 10.34 2.06 2.90
N ARG A 97 10.92 2.17 1.70
CA ARG A 97 11.02 1.04 0.77
C ARG A 97 11.82 -0.14 1.33
N PHE A 98 12.86 0.13 2.13
CA PHE A 98 13.68 -0.91 2.75
C PHE A 98 12.91 -1.68 3.84
N TYR A 99 12.25 -0.95 4.76
CA TYR A 99 11.63 -1.56 5.94
C TYR A 99 10.17 -2.00 5.74
N ARG A 100 9.41 -1.36 4.85
CA ARG A 100 7.97 -1.57 4.69
C ARG A 100 7.61 -2.16 3.33
N ASP A 101 7.12 -1.34 2.42
CA ASP A 101 6.70 -1.74 1.08
C ASP A 101 7.21 -0.71 0.07
N ASP A 102 7.30 -1.13 -1.18
CA ASP A 102 7.78 -0.26 -2.26
C ASP A 102 6.65 0.68 -2.77
N GLY A 103 5.42 0.49 -2.30
CA GLY A 103 4.27 1.32 -2.66
C GLY A 103 3.10 1.28 -1.67
N ILE A 104 2.28 2.33 -1.72
CA ILE A 104 0.99 2.45 -1.03
C ILE A 104 -0.09 1.91 -1.96
N ARG A 105 -0.84 0.91 -1.49
CA ARG A 105 -1.95 0.32 -2.25
C ARG A 105 -3.22 1.13 -2.00
N VAL A 106 -3.85 1.59 -3.07
CA VAL A 106 -5.13 2.29 -3.02
C VAL A 106 -6.16 1.45 -3.76
N GLN A 107 -7.29 1.17 -3.11
CA GLN A 107 -8.39 0.41 -3.66
C GLN A 107 -9.65 1.26 -3.64
N LEU A 108 -10.25 1.44 -4.81
CA LEU A 108 -11.49 2.16 -5.02
C LEU A 108 -12.54 1.17 -5.51
N GLN A 109 -13.50 0.85 -4.66
CA GLN A 109 -14.61 -0.03 -4.98
C GLN A 109 -15.84 0.81 -5.30
N TYR A 110 -16.39 0.58 -6.49
CA TYR A 110 -17.58 1.26 -6.98
C TYR A 110 -18.81 0.35 -6.86
N ASP A 111 -19.99 0.97 -6.76
CA ASP A 111 -21.26 0.27 -6.91
C ASP A 111 -21.63 0.09 -8.39
N ASN A 112 -22.76 -0.57 -8.65
CA ASN A 112 -23.30 -0.79 -9.99
C ASN A 112 -23.80 0.50 -10.69
N ARG A 113 -23.76 1.65 -10.02
CA ARG A 113 -24.09 2.97 -10.55
C ARG A 113 -22.84 3.83 -10.70
N ASP A 114 -21.65 3.22 -10.71
CA ASP A 114 -20.36 3.88 -10.81
C ASP A 114 -20.07 4.90 -9.70
N ARG A 115 -20.70 4.75 -8.54
CA ARG A 115 -20.44 5.61 -7.37
C ARG A 115 -19.43 4.94 -6.46
N LEU A 116 -18.46 5.73 -5.99
CA LEU A 116 -17.47 5.24 -5.03
C LEU A 116 -18.17 4.79 -3.72
N ALA A 117 -18.14 3.48 -3.46
CA ALA A 117 -18.77 2.86 -2.30
C ALA A 117 -17.78 2.64 -1.16
N ARG A 118 -16.53 2.33 -1.48
CA ARG A 118 -15.47 2.13 -0.50
C ARG A 118 -14.12 2.56 -1.07
N MET A 119 -13.35 3.25 -0.24
CA MET A 119 -11.94 3.56 -0.47
C MET A 119 -11.13 2.90 0.63
N VAL A 120 -10.12 2.13 0.26
CA VAL A 120 -9.16 1.51 1.19
C VAL A 120 -7.76 1.92 0.77
N THR A 121 -6.97 2.38 1.73
CA THR A 121 -5.58 2.75 1.53
C THR A 121 -4.74 1.95 2.50
N GLU A 122 -3.78 1.21 1.99
CA GLU A 122 -2.98 0.26 2.76
C GLU A 122 -1.50 0.37 2.42
N MET A 123 -0.67 0.17 3.43
CA MET A 123 0.77 -0.04 3.26
C MET A 123 1.22 -1.10 4.25
N ASN A 124 2.00 -2.07 3.78
CA ASN A 124 2.47 -3.13 4.66
C ASN A 124 3.29 -2.53 5.81
N PRO A 125 3.10 -3.01 7.06
CA PRO A 125 3.85 -2.53 8.21
C PRO A 125 5.33 -2.96 8.16
N PHE A 126 5.63 -4.06 7.47
CA PHE A 126 6.97 -4.62 7.31
C PHE A 126 7.10 -5.33 5.96
N ARG A 127 8.33 -5.40 5.45
CA ARG A 127 8.65 -6.19 4.25
C ARG A 127 8.58 -7.68 4.58
N SER A 128 7.94 -8.46 3.73
CA SER A 128 7.92 -9.92 3.86
C SER A 128 8.71 -10.55 2.72
N LEU A 129 9.70 -11.38 3.07
CA LEU A 129 10.47 -12.14 2.12
C LEU A 129 9.96 -13.59 2.13
N PRO A 130 9.33 -14.08 1.05
CA PRO A 130 9.01 -15.49 0.93
C PRO A 130 10.32 -16.26 0.72
N LEU A 131 10.63 -17.17 1.64
CA LEU A 131 11.74 -18.12 1.52
C LEU A 131 11.24 -19.41 0.82
N PRO A 132 12.15 -20.21 0.25
CA PRO A 132 11.82 -21.56 -0.18
C PRO A 132 11.16 -22.35 0.97
N PHE A 133 10.29 -23.31 0.64
CA PHE A 133 9.57 -24.17 1.60
C PHE A 133 8.40 -23.52 2.37
N GLY A 134 7.86 -22.41 1.88
CA GLY A 134 6.62 -21.81 2.43
C GLY A 134 6.82 -21.00 3.72
N ILE A 135 8.07 -20.72 4.09
CA ILE A 135 8.42 -19.88 5.24
C ILE A 135 8.41 -18.42 4.78
N THR A 136 7.72 -17.55 5.51
CA THR A 136 7.76 -16.10 5.27
C THR A 136 8.59 -15.43 6.36
N LEU A 137 9.67 -14.76 5.97
CA LEU A 137 10.47 -13.98 6.91
C LEU A 137 9.96 -12.54 6.89
N HIS A 138 9.40 -12.10 8.01
CA HIS A 138 8.99 -10.71 8.19
C HIS A 138 10.21 -9.91 8.65
N TRP A 139 10.64 -8.98 7.82
CA TRP A 139 11.78 -8.13 8.12
C TRP A 139 11.37 -7.11 9.19
N ALA A 140 12.08 -7.09 10.32
CA ALA A 140 11.80 -6.16 11.42
C ALA A 140 10.33 -6.21 11.90
N ARG A 141 9.81 -7.42 12.18
CA ARG A 141 8.56 -7.60 12.93
C ARG A 141 8.82 -7.64 14.44
#